data_AF-A0ABD4HR74-F1
#
_entry.id   AF-A0ABD4HR74-F1
#
_cell.length_a   1.000
_cell.length_b   1.000
_cell.length_c   1.000
_cell.angle_alpha   90.00
_cell.angle_beta   90.00
_cell.angle_gamma   90.00
#
_symmetry.space_group_name_H-M   'P 1'
#
loop_
_entity.id
_entity.type
_entity.pdbx_description
1 polymer ?
#
loop_
_entity_poly.entity_id
_entity_poly.type
_entity_poly.pdbx_seq_one_letter_code
_entity_poly.pdbx_strand_id
1 'polypeptide(L)'
;MLIEDQLIRQEAFTTTEKRIADYLKANRETAVYMTIEELAKATYTSHSAIIRLCKKLSFSGFREFRFEFGREVHQMKAQFNQIIDPNFPFTDQDDSQSIAKKMADLSIQSIKKAQLQLEKQSIDAIATALNQANRMFIFAKGDSQITARK
;
A
#
# COMPACT_ATOMS: atom_id res chain seq x y z
N MET A 1 -3.38 -7.45 1.71
CA MET A 1 -3.00 -6.03 1.97
C MET A 1 -1.68 -5.73 1.29
N LEU A 2 -1.49 -4.53 0.71
CA LEU A 2 -0.25 -4.17 0.02
C LEU A 2 0.91 -3.99 1.02
N ILE A 3 2.13 -4.29 0.58
CA ILE A 3 3.37 -4.17 1.35
C ILE A 3 3.65 -2.70 1.66
N GLU A 4 3.38 -1.78 0.72
CA GLU A 4 3.43 -0.34 0.96
C GLU A 4 2.62 0.07 2.20
N ASP A 5 1.38 -0.40 2.30
CA ASP A 5 0.47 -0.03 3.39
C ASP A 5 0.99 -0.60 4.73
N GLN A 6 1.60 -1.78 4.71
CA GLN A 6 2.26 -2.37 5.89
C GLN A 6 3.48 -1.54 6.33
N LEU A 7 4.30 -1.05 5.40
CA LEU A 7 5.48 -0.24 5.70
C LEU A 7 5.14 1.17 6.23
N ILE A 8 3.94 1.67 5.94
CA ILE A 8 3.40 2.94 6.47
C ILE A 8 2.92 2.78 7.91
N ARG A 9 2.31 1.64 8.25
CA ARG A 9 1.78 1.36 9.59
C ARG A 9 2.88 0.92 10.56
N GLN A 10 3.64 1.89 11.05
CA GLN A 10 4.86 1.66 11.84
C GLN A 10 4.66 1.63 13.37
N GLU A 11 3.42 1.58 13.86
CA GLU A 11 3.12 1.69 15.30
C GLU A 11 3.83 0.61 16.15
N ALA A 12 3.93 -0.61 15.61
CA ALA A 12 4.59 -1.75 16.26
C ALA A 12 6.08 -1.92 15.89
N PHE A 13 6.66 -0.96 15.16
CA PHE A 13 8.05 -1.06 14.70
C PHE A 13 9.00 -0.44 15.72
N THR A 14 10.12 -1.12 15.98
CA THR A 14 11.27 -0.57 16.68
C THR A 14 11.91 0.55 15.84
N THR A 15 12.71 1.42 16.46
CA THR A 15 13.44 2.49 15.75
C THR A 15 14.25 1.96 14.55
N THR A 16 14.89 0.81 14.72
CA THR A 16 15.66 0.14 13.66
C THR A 16 14.78 -0.31 12.51
N GLU A 17 13.61 -0.89 12.81
CA GLU A 17 12.64 -1.34 11.80
C GLU A 17 11.99 -0.17 11.06
N LYS A 18 11.68 0.93 11.77
CA LYS A 18 11.18 2.17 11.16
C LYS A 18 12.16 2.71 10.12
N ARG A 19 13.44 2.79 10.47
CA ARG A 19 14.50 3.23 9.56
C ARG A 19 14.58 2.35 8.29
N ILE A 20 14.47 1.03 8.44
CA ILE A 20 14.45 0.12 7.28
C ILE A 20 13.20 0.36 6.44
N ALA A 21 12.03 0.48 7.07
CA ALA A 21 10.76 0.71 6.39
C ALA A 21 10.74 2.04 5.63
N ASP A 22 11.27 3.11 6.22
CA ASP A 22 11.35 4.42 5.58
C ASP A 22 12.32 4.41 4.39
N TYR A 23 13.47 3.73 4.52
CA TYR A 23 14.37 3.55 3.39
C TYR A 23 13.70 2.80 2.22
N LEU A 24 13.01 1.69 2.52
CA LEU A 24 12.27 0.90 1.53
C LEU A 24 11.19 1.73 0.85
N LYS A 25 10.45 2.56 1.61
CA LYS A 25 9.41 3.45 1.08
C LYS A 25 9.97 4.52 0.14
N ALA A 26 11.11 5.11 0.48
CA ALA A 26 11.73 6.18 -0.29
C ALA A 26 12.47 5.66 -1.54
N ASN A 27 13.00 4.44 -1.50
CA ASN A 27 13.90 3.90 -2.53
C ASN A 27 13.36 2.63 -3.20
N ARG A 28 12.04 2.54 -3.41
CA ARG A 28 11.36 1.30 -3.84
C ARG A 28 11.98 0.68 -5.09
N GLU A 29 12.21 1.50 -6.12
CA GLU A 29 12.74 1.02 -7.40
C GLU A 29 14.14 0.43 -7.29
N THR A 30 14.97 0.95 -6.38
CA THR A 30 16.32 0.44 -6.15
C THR A 30 16.29 -0.74 -5.18
N ALA A 31 15.49 -0.64 -4.12
CA ALA A 31 15.41 -1.61 -3.04
C ALA A 31 14.97 -3.01 -3.49
N VAL A 32 14.14 -3.11 -4.54
CA VAL A 32 13.72 -4.41 -5.12
C VAL A 32 14.90 -5.22 -5.68
N TYR A 33 16.00 -4.56 -6.04
CA TYR A 33 17.19 -5.21 -6.60
C TYR A 33 18.31 -5.41 -5.57
N MET A 34 18.20 -4.81 -4.38
CA MET A 34 19.24 -4.92 -3.35
C MET A 34 19.31 -6.35 -2.78
N THR A 35 20.53 -6.79 -2.52
CA THR A 35 20.82 -7.89 -1.61
C THR A 35 20.55 -7.48 -0.17
N ILE A 36 20.46 -8.45 0.73
CA ILE A 36 20.30 -8.18 2.16
C ILE A 36 21.50 -7.40 2.72
N GLU A 37 22.70 -7.65 2.19
CA GLU A 37 23.93 -6.98 2.60
C GLU A 37 23.92 -5.50 2.20
N GLU A 38 23.54 -5.20 0.96
CA GLU A 38 23.41 -3.83 0.47
C GLU A 38 22.33 -3.07 1.23
N LEU A 39 21.18 -3.70 1.50
CA LEU A 39 20.11 -3.07 2.28
C LEU A 39 20.54 -2.82 3.73
N ALA A 40 21.28 -3.76 4.34
CA ALA A 40 21.84 -3.59 5.69
C ALA A 40 22.79 -2.40 5.74
N LYS A 41 23.68 -2.29 4.75
CA LYS A 41 24.62 -1.17 4.62
C LYS A 41 23.89 0.16 4.41
N ALA A 42 22.94 0.22 3.49
CA ALA A 42 22.22 1.45 3.15
C ALA A 42 21.33 1.96 4.31
N THR A 43 20.83 1.04 5.14
CA THR A 43 20.03 1.38 6.32
C THR A 43 20.86 1.54 7.59
N TYR A 44 22.17 1.27 7.56
CA TYR A 44 23.05 1.19 8.73
C TYR A 44 22.52 0.21 9.80
N THR A 45 22.04 -0.95 9.37
CA THR A 45 21.45 -2.00 10.21
C THR A 45 22.17 -3.35 10.03
N SER A 46 21.76 -4.35 10.80
CA SER A 46 22.23 -5.72 10.63
C SER A 46 21.29 -6.56 9.78
N HIS A 47 21.82 -7.60 9.15
CA HIS A 47 21.03 -8.61 8.42
C HIS A 47 19.87 -9.16 9.26
N SER A 48 20.13 -9.45 10.54
CA SER A 48 19.12 -9.95 11.47
C SER A 48 18.00 -8.95 11.72
N ALA A 49 18.27 -7.63 11.70
CA ALA A 49 17.23 -6.61 11.83
C ALA A 49 16.28 -6.60 10.63
N ILE A 50 16.83 -6.72 9.40
CA ILE A 50 16.03 -6.84 8.18
C ILE A 50 15.18 -8.11 8.21
N ILE A 51 15.77 -9.25 8.56
CA ILE A 51 15.01 -10.52 8.66
C ILE A 51 13.89 -10.42 9.70
N ARG A 52 14.12 -9.77 10.85
CA ARG A 52 13.08 -9.53 11.86
C ARG A 52 11.94 -8.68 11.32
N LEU A 53 12.25 -7.61 10.56
CA LEU A 53 11.22 -6.82 9.90
C LEU A 53 10.42 -7.67 8.91
N CYS A 54 11.08 -8.44 8.03
CA CYS A 54 10.39 -9.31 7.08
C CYS A 54 9.44 -10.30 7.78
N LYS A 55 9.89 -10.92 8.89
CA LYS A 55 9.05 -11.82 9.69
C LYS A 55 7.89 -11.10 10.37
N LYS A 56 8.11 -9.88 10.87
CA LYS A 56 7.06 -9.03 11.44
C LYS A 56 6.00 -8.64 10.40
N LEU A 57 6.41 -8.51 9.14
CA LEU A 57 5.54 -8.32 7.98
C LEU A 57 4.96 -9.65 7.45
N SER A 58 5.05 -10.73 8.21
CA SER A 58 4.51 -12.06 7.89
C SER A 58 5.17 -12.78 6.70
N PHE A 59 6.42 -12.43 6.36
CA PHE A 59 7.23 -13.19 5.39
C PHE A 59 8.18 -14.16 6.10
N SER A 60 8.46 -15.30 5.47
CA SER A 60 9.42 -16.30 5.97
C SER A 60 10.85 -15.76 6.07
N GLY A 61 11.21 -14.77 5.24
CA GLY A 61 12.51 -14.09 5.27
C GLY A 61 12.68 -13.06 4.15
N PHE A 62 13.90 -12.54 4.00
CA PHE A 62 14.19 -11.46 3.06
C PHE A 62 13.95 -11.83 1.59
N ARG A 63 14.24 -13.07 1.20
CA ARG A 63 14.08 -13.51 -0.20
C ARG A 63 12.62 -13.46 -0.65
N GLU A 64 11.72 -13.99 0.16
CA GLU A 64 10.28 -13.96 -0.10
C GLU A 64 9.76 -12.52 -0.07
N PHE A 65 10.11 -11.76 0.97
CA PHE A 65 9.78 -10.34 1.05
C PHE A 65 10.20 -9.58 -0.22
N ARG A 66 11.45 -9.75 -0.68
CA ARG A 66 11.96 -9.04 -1.86
C ARG A 66 11.22 -9.44 -3.14
N PHE A 67 10.88 -10.71 -3.29
CA PHE A 67 10.11 -11.19 -4.44
C PHE A 67 8.70 -10.54 -4.47
N GLU A 68 7.99 -10.59 -3.35
CA GLU A 68 6.65 -10.02 -3.22
C GLU A 68 6.66 -8.49 -3.36
N PHE A 69 7.65 -7.83 -2.74
CA PHE A 69 7.87 -6.39 -2.86
C PHE A 69 8.19 -5.97 -4.30
N GLY A 70 9.04 -6.73 -5.00
CA GLY A 70 9.31 -6.54 -6.42
C GLY A 70 8.06 -6.65 -7.28
N ARG A 71 7.25 -7.70 -7.06
CA ARG A 71 5.99 -7.88 -7.78
C ARG A 71 5.06 -6.69 -7.59
N GLU A 72 4.90 -6.20 -6.36
CA GLU A 72 4.06 -5.04 -6.06
C GLU A 72 4.59 -3.77 -6.73
N VAL A 73 5.89 -3.45 -6.60
CA VAL A 73 6.48 -2.26 -7.22
C VAL A 73 6.32 -2.28 -8.74
N HIS A 74 6.53 -3.43 -9.39
CA HIS A 74 6.35 -3.57 -10.83
C HIS A 74 4.89 -3.47 -11.28
N GLN A 75 3.95 -4.07 -10.53
CA GLN A 75 2.51 -3.94 -10.81
C GLN A 75 2.06 -2.49 -10.67
N MET A 76 2.50 -1.80 -9.62
CA MET A 76 2.19 -0.38 -9.41
C MET A 76 2.74 0.48 -10.55
N LYS A 77 4.01 0.27 -10.94
CA LYS A 77 4.64 1.02 -12.05
C LYS A 77 3.96 0.77 -13.39
N ALA A 78 3.54 -0.47 -13.66
CA ALA A 78 2.83 -0.82 -14.90
C ALA A 78 1.41 -0.24 -14.96
N GLN A 79 0.73 -0.12 -13.80
CA GLN A 79 -0.65 0.38 -13.75
C GLN A 79 -0.75 1.90 -13.56
N PHE A 80 0.27 2.52 -12.98
CA PHE A 80 0.28 3.92 -12.55
C PHE A 80 1.55 4.62 -13.06
N ASN A 81 1.42 5.36 -14.17
CA ASN A 81 2.54 6.11 -14.78
C ASN A 81 2.99 7.33 -13.95
N GLN A 82 2.18 7.79 -13.00
CA GLN A 82 2.49 8.95 -12.15
C GLN A 82 2.03 8.72 -10.72
N ILE A 83 2.89 9.01 -9.75
CA ILE A 83 2.54 9.02 -8.33
C ILE A 83 1.83 10.35 -8.07
N ILE A 84 0.53 10.31 -7.78
CA ILE A 84 -0.24 11.47 -7.34
C ILE A 84 -0.38 11.39 -5.82
N ASP A 85 0.01 12.43 -5.10
CA ASP A 85 -0.26 12.51 -3.66
C ASP A 85 -1.77 12.74 -3.45
N PRO A 86 -2.50 11.81 -2.81
CA PRO A 86 -3.93 11.98 -2.61
C PRO A 86 -4.30 13.17 -1.72
N ASN A 87 -3.38 13.62 -0.85
CA ASN A 87 -3.61 14.75 0.06
C ASN A 87 -3.34 16.09 -0.61
N PHE A 88 -2.40 16.12 -1.56
CA PHE A 88 -2.00 17.30 -2.30
C PHE A 88 -1.89 17.00 -3.81
N PRO A 89 -3.02 16.69 -4.48
CA PRO A 89 -3.00 16.18 -5.85
C PRO A 89 -2.67 17.22 -6.92
N PHE A 90 -2.64 18.51 -6.58
CA PHE A 90 -2.31 19.62 -7.47
C PHE A 90 -1.72 20.79 -6.66
N THR A 91 -1.09 21.74 -7.34
CA THR A 91 -0.49 22.95 -6.74
C THR A 91 -1.15 24.22 -7.28
N ASP A 92 -0.77 25.37 -6.72
CA ASP A 92 -1.21 26.69 -7.19
C ASP A 92 -0.68 27.07 -8.58
N GLN A 93 0.25 26.29 -9.13
CA GLN A 93 0.79 26.47 -10.48
C GLN A 93 0.01 25.70 -11.56
N ASP A 94 -0.91 24.81 -11.18
CA ASP A 94 -1.69 24.02 -12.13
C ASP A 94 -2.87 24.82 -12.70
N ASP A 95 -3.06 24.74 -14.02
CA ASP A 95 -4.26 25.28 -14.66
C ASP A 95 -5.49 24.36 -14.46
N SER A 96 -6.67 24.88 -14.80
CA SER A 96 -7.94 24.17 -14.58
C SER A 96 -8.02 22.82 -15.31
N GLN A 97 -7.42 22.71 -16.51
CA GLN A 97 -7.39 21.46 -17.26
C GLN A 97 -6.47 20.43 -16.60
N SER A 98 -5.32 20.87 -16.11
CA SER A 98 -4.35 20.05 -15.38
C SER A 98 -4.93 19.54 -14.07
N ILE A 99 -5.63 20.40 -13.32
CA ILE A 99 -6.35 20.00 -12.09
C ILE A 99 -7.40 18.92 -12.42
N ALA A 100 -8.24 19.16 -13.42
CA ALA A 100 -9.27 18.20 -13.83
C ALA A 100 -8.66 16.84 -14.22
N LYS A 101 -7.56 16.85 -14.98
CA LYS A 101 -6.83 15.64 -15.36
C LYS A 101 -6.25 14.91 -14.15
N LYS A 102 -5.57 15.61 -13.24
CA LYS A 102 -4.98 15.02 -12.03
C LYS A 102 -6.04 14.41 -11.12
N MET A 103 -7.20 15.05 -10.99
CA MET A 103 -8.34 14.51 -10.23
C MET A 103 -8.93 13.25 -10.87
N ALA A 104 -9.07 13.22 -12.20
CA ALA A 104 -9.52 12.03 -12.92
C ALA A 104 -8.50 10.89 -12.77
N ASP A 105 -7.22 11.18 -12.96
CA ASP A 105 -6.13 10.22 -12.78
C ASP A 105 -6.13 9.66 -11.35
N LEU A 106 -6.19 10.51 -10.32
CA LEU A 106 -6.26 10.07 -8.91
C LEU A 106 -7.47 9.16 -8.64
N SER A 107 -8.63 9.47 -9.21
CA SER A 107 -9.85 8.67 -9.05
C SER A 107 -9.68 7.28 -9.67
N ILE A 108 -9.13 7.21 -10.89
CA ILE A 108 -8.81 5.95 -11.58
C ILE A 108 -7.79 5.14 -10.77
N GLN A 109 -6.75 5.82 -10.24
CA GLN A 109 -5.75 5.19 -9.40
C GLN A 109 -6.35 4.59 -8.13
N SER A 110 -7.22 5.34 -7.46
CA SER A 110 -7.89 4.90 -6.24
C SER A 110 -8.75 3.65 -6.48
N ILE A 111 -9.52 3.62 -7.58
CA ILE A 111 -10.35 2.46 -7.95
C ILE A 111 -9.48 1.23 -8.23
N LYS A 112 -8.40 1.40 -9.02
CA LYS A 112 -7.49 0.29 -9.34
C LYS A 112 -6.75 -0.23 -8.10
N LYS A 113 -6.26 0.67 -7.23
CA LYS A 113 -5.60 0.29 -5.97
C LYS A 113 -6.56 -0.47 -5.06
N ALA A 114 -7.80 -0.01 -4.92
CA ALA A 114 -8.83 -0.74 -4.17
C ALA A 114 -9.07 -2.14 -4.75
N GLN A 115 -9.15 -2.27 -6.09
CA GLN A 115 -9.33 -3.56 -6.75
C GLN A 115 -8.18 -4.53 -6.50
N LEU A 116 -6.93 -4.06 -6.50
CA LEU A 116 -5.76 -4.89 -6.20
C LEU A 116 -5.69 -5.36 -4.73
N GLN A 117 -6.30 -4.60 -3.81
CA GLN A 117 -6.36 -4.98 -2.40
C GLN A 117 -7.43 -6.05 -2.11
N LEU A 118 -8.34 -6.30 -3.04
CA LEU A 118 -9.40 -7.29 -2.86
C LEU A 118 -8.87 -8.71 -3.07
N GLU A 119 -9.00 -9.54 -2.04
CA GLU A 119 -8.73 -10.97 -2.12
C GLU A 119 -10.00 -11.70 -2.58
N LYS A 120 -9.91 -12.42 -3.71
CA LYS A 120 -11.07 -13.04 -4.38
C LYS A 120 -11.89 -13.95 -3.45
N GLN A 121 -11.21 -14.80 -2.67
CA GLN A 121 -11.88 -15.73 -1.73
C GLN A 121 -12.66 -15.00 -0.62
N SER A 122 -12.26 -13.79 -0.26
CA SER A 122 -12.93 -12.99 0.76
C SER A 122 -14.23 -12.36 0.24
N ILE A 123 -14.30 -11.95 -1.02
CA ILE A 123 -15.50 -11.34 -1.59
C ILE A 123 -16.67 -12.33 -1.62
N ASP A 124 -16.46 -13.54 -2.14
CA ASP A 124 -17.52 -14.53 -2.31
C ASP A 124 -18.12 -14.96 -0.95
N ALA A 125 -17.26 -15.12 0.06
CA ALA A 125 -17.68 -15.42 1.42
C ALA A 125 -18.49 -14.27 2.04
N ILE A 126 -18.05 -13.02 1.87
CA ILE A 126 -18.77 -11.84 2.35
C ILE A 126 -20.13 -11.73 1.64
N ALA A 127 -20.18 -11.86 0.32
CA ALA A 127 -21.42 -11.79 -0.44
C ALA A 127 -22.43 -12.85 0.00
N THR A 128 -21.97 -14.08 0.25
CA THR A 128 -22.80 -15.17 0.76
C THR A 128 -23.36 -14.84 2.15
N ALA A 129 -22.50 -14.36 3.07
CA ALA A 129 -22.92 -13.99 4.41
C ALA A 129 -23.94 -12.84 4.41
N LEU A 130 -23.75 -11.84 3.55
CA LEU A 130 -24.68 -10.73 3.39
C LEU A 130 -26.02 -11.19 2.82
N ASN A 131 -26.02 -12.09 1.83
CA ASN A 131 -27.23 -12.62 1.21
C ASN A 131 -28.05 -13.53 2.16
N GLN A 132 -27.38 -14.19 3.10
CA GLN A 132 -28.03 -15.06 4.11
C GLN A 132 -28.46 -14.29 5.37
N ALA A 133 -28.11 -13.01 5.50
CA ALA A 133 -28.41 -12.24 6.70
C ALA A 133 -29.89 -11.84 6.75
N ASN A 134 -30.58 -12.23 7.82
CA ASN A 134 -31.98 -11.83 8.05
C ASN A 134 -32.13 -10.32 8.35
N ARG A 135 -31.08 -9.70 8.90
CA ARG A 135 -31.03 -8.27 9.24
C ARG A 135 -29.60 -7.77 9.07
N MET A 136 -29.46 -6.58 8.50
CA MET A 136 -28.19 -5.90 8.31
C MET A 136 -28.26 -4.53 8.98
N PHE A 137 -27.24 -4.22 9.77
CA PHE A 137 -27.09 -2.91 10.42
C PHE A 137 -25.84 -2.24 9.85
N ILE A 138 -26.01 -1.07 9.23
CA ILE A 138 -24.91 -0.28 8.67
C ILE A 138 -24.75 0.96 9.54
N PHE A 139 -23.56 1.14 10.11
CA PHE A 139 -23.23 2.29 10.95
C PHE A 139 -22.28 3.22 10.20
N ALA A 140 -22.62 4.50 10.07
CA ALA A 140 -21.81 5.49 9.37
C ALA A 140 -21.95 6.89 9.98
N LYS A 141 -20.88 7.67 9.94
CA LYS A 141 -20.80 9.07 10.40
C LYS A 141 -20.05 9.92 9.38
N GLY A 142 -20.44 11.19 9.23
CA GLY A 142 -19.82 12.10 8.26
C GLY A 142 -20.04 11.65 6.82
N ASP A 143 -19.03 11.83 5.96
CA ASP A 143 -19.10 11.54 4.53
C ASP A 143 -19.41 10.07 4.22
N SER A 144 -19.04 9.14 5.11
CA SER A 144 -19.37 7.72 4.97
C SER A 144 -20.88 7.45 4.95
N GLN A 145 -21.72 8.38 5.46
CA GLN A 145 -23.17 8.26 5.36
C GLN A 145 -23.67 8.35 3.91
N ILE A 146 -22.97 9.06 3.02
CA ILE A 146 -23.39 9.21 1.62
C ILE A 146 -23.35 7.85 0.92
N THR A 147 -22.28 7.09 1.14
CA THR A 147 -22.12 5.74 0.59
C THR A 147 -23.03 4.74 1.30
N ALA A 148 -23.18 4.82 2.62
CA ALA A 148 -23.96 3.87 3.41
C ALA A 148 -25.48 3.96 3.23
N ARG A 149 -25.99 5.10 2.74
CA ARG A 149 -27.44 5.32 2.52
C ARG A 149 -27.96 4.81 1.17
N LYS A 150 -27.07 4.50 0.22
CA LYS A 150 -27.43 4.00 -1.11
C LYS A 150 -27.54 2.49 -1.09
#